data_AF-A0A971SU98-F1
#
_entry.id   AF-A0A971SU98-F1
#
_cell.length_a   1.000
_cell.length_b   1.000
_cell.length_c   1.000
_cell.angle_alpha   90.00
_cell.angle_beta   90.00
_cell.angle_gamma   90.00
#
_symmetry.space_group_name_H-M   'P 1'
#
loop_
_entity.id
_entity.type
_entity.pdbx_description
1 polymer ?
#
loop_
_entity_poly.entity_id
_entity_poly.type
_entity_poly.pdbx_seq_one_letter_code
_entity_poly.pdbx_strand_id
1 'polypeptide(L)' 'MKLNAPKTITFIVAVVLFVLGIVGALAKVAFLAPFGVWLLVAAFVVLALGNLLSGL' A
#
# COMPACT_ATOMS: atom_id res chain seq x y z
N MET A 1 18.63 -1.10 12.09
CA MET A 1 18.17 -0.13 11.06
C MET A 1 17.36 0.93 11.78
N LYS A 2 17.71 2.22 11.65
CA LYS A 2 16.88 3.33 12.16
C LYS A 2 15.76 3.56 11.14
N LEU A 3 14.64 2.85 11.30
CA LEU A 3 13.44 3.10 10.51
C LEU A 3 12.73 4.31 11.14
N ASN A 4 12.50 5.35 10.35
CA ASN A 4 11.73 6.51 10.81
C ASN A 4 10.25 6.18 10.68
N ALA A 5 9.46 6.66 11.64
CA ALA A 5 8.01 6.55 11.53
C ALA A 5 7.56 7.29 10.25
N PRO A 6 6.83 6.63 9.33
CA PRO A 6 6.23 7.29 8.18
C PRO A 6 5.27 8.36 8.70
N LYS A 7 5.00 9.41 7.91
CA LYS A 7 3.91 10.31 8.29
C LYS A 7 2.61 9.53 8.41
N THR A 8 1.78 9.94 9.37
CA THR A 8 0.45 9.36 9.59
C THR A 8 -0.37 9.31 8.31
N ILE A 9 -0.26 10.32 7.44
CA ILE A 9 -0.95 10.36 6.14
C ILE A 9 -0.45 9.24 5.21
N THR A 10 0.86 9.06 5.09
CA THR A 10 1.47 8.01 4.22
C THR A 10 1.14 6.61 4.72
N PHE A 11 1.08 6.42 6.03
CA PHE A 11 0.60 5.18 6.64
C PHE A 11 -0.88 4.92 6.29
N ILE A 12 -1.75 5.91 6.43
CA ILE A 12 -3.19 5.77 6.11
C ILE A 12 -3.38 5.46 4.61
N VAL A 13 -2.67 6.14 3.72
CA VAL A 13 -2.75 5.91 2.26
C VAL A 13 -2.31 4.47 1.91
N ALA A 14 -1.22 4.00 2.51
CA ALA A 14 -0.76 2.62 2.31
C ALA A 14 -1.79 1.60 2.80
N VAL A 15 -2.41 1.83 3.96
CA VAL A 15 -3.47 0.95 4.50
C VAL A 15 -4.69 0.91 3.57
N VAL A 16 -5.13 2.06 3.05
CA VAL A 16 -6.27 2.12 2.11
C VAL A 16 -5.95 1.39 0.81
N LEU A 17 -4.77 1.61 0.22
CA LEU A 17 -4.32 0.88 -0.97
C LEU A 17 -4.22 -0.63 -0.73
N PHE A 18 -3.74 -1.03 0.45
CA PHE A 18 -3.67 -2.44 0.83
C PHE A 18 -5.06 -3.08 0.91
N VAL A 19 -6.02 -2.41 1.57
CA VAL A 19 -7.41 -2.90 1.65
C VAL A 19 -8.04 -2.98 0.26
N LEU A 20 -7.86 -1.97 -0.59
CA LEU A 20 -8.33 -1.99 -1.99
C LEU A 20 -7.70 -3.12 -2.81
N GLY A 21 -6.41 -3.40 -2.60
CA GLY A 21 -5.69 -4.50 -3.23
C GLY A 21 -6.20 -5.88 -2.79
N ILE A 22 -6.47 -6.06 -1.49
CA ILE A 22 -7.10 -7.29 -0.97
C ILE A 22 -8.50 -7.46 -1.57
N VAL A 23 -9.31 -6.41 -1.60
CA VAL A 23 -10.67 -6.48 -2.17
C VAL A 23 -10.58 -6.81 -3.67
N GLY A 24 -9.67 -6.20 -4.41
CA GLY A 24 -9.43 -6.51 -5.83
C GLY A 24 -8.95 -7.95 -6.08
N ALA A 25 -8.11 -8.49 -5.20
CA ALA A 25 -7.55 -9.84 -5.32
C ALA A 25 -8.53 -10.94 -4.85
N LEU A 26 -9.25 -10.71 -3.74
CA LEU A 26 -10.07 -11.72 -3.08
C LEU A 26 -11.53 -11.70 -3.56
N ALA A 27 -12.11 -10.50 -3.76
CA ALA A 27 -13.48 -10.36 -4.25
C ALA A 27 -13.58 -10.51 -5.77
N LYS A 28 -12.45 -10.65 -6.49
CA LYS A 28 -12.36 -10.79 -7.96
C LYS A 28 -13.27 -9.80 -8.69
N VAL A 29 -13.28 -8.55 -8.25
CA VAL A 29 -13.99 -7.47 -8.95
C VAL A 29 -13.42 -7.41 -10.36
N ALA A 30 -14.23 -7.62 -11.38
CA ALA A 30 -13.79 -7.83 -12.77
C ALA A 30 -12.83 -6.74 -13.30
N PHE A 31 -12.91 -5.53 -12.75
CA PHE A 31 -12.04 -4.39 -13.08
C PHE A 31 -10.68 -4.40 -12.36
N LEU A 32 -10.60 -5.00 -11.16
CA LEU A 32 -9.42 -4.99 -10.30
C LEU A 32 -8.69 -6.35 -10.25
N ALA A 33 -9.29 -7.42 -10.75
CA ALA A 33 -8.71 -8.76 -10.72
C ALA A 33 -7.31 -8.88 -11.37
N PRO A 34 -6.97 -8.19 -12.48
CA PRO A 34 -5.61 -8.21 -13.03
C PRO A 34 -4.61 -7.41 -12.18
N PHE A 35 -5.09 -6.39 -11.49
CA PHE A 35 -4.27 -5.40 -10.77
C PHE A 35 -4.24 -5.61 -9.26
N GLY A 36 -5.03 -6.52 -8.68
CA GLY A 36 -5.15 -6.70 -7.24
C GLY A 36 -3.80 -6.98 -6.57
N VAL A 37 -3.00 -7.88 -7.15
CA VAL A 37 -1.65 -8.18 -6.68
C VAL A 37 -0.71 -6.97 -6.87
N TRP A 38 -0.83 -6.25 -7.98
CA TRP A 38 -0.04 -5.04 -8.23
C TRP A 38 -0.39 -3.88 -7.28
N LEU A 39 -1.66 -3.76 -6.89
CA LEU A 39 -2.11 -2.78 -5.91
C LEU A 39 -1.58 -3.09 -4.50
N LEU A 40 -1.52 -4.37 -4.14
CA LEU A 40 -0.89 -4.84 -2.90
C LEU A 40 0.62 -4.53 -2.90
N VAL A 41 1.31 -4.80 -4.01
CA VAL A 41 2.73 -4.48 -4.17
C VAL A 41 2.93 -2.96 -4.08
N ALA A 42 2.12 -2.16 -4.74
CA ALA A 42 2.19 -0.70 -4.68
C ALA A 42 1.95 -0.17 -3.25
N ALA A 43 0.98 -0.72 -2.52
CA ALA A 43 0.72 -0.36 -1.13
C ALA A 43 1.96 -0.63 -0.25
N PHE A 44 2.61 -1.77 -0.46
CA PHE A 44 3.81 -2.15 0.29
C PHE A 44 5.01 -1.27 -0.07
N VAL A 45 5.17 -0.91 -1.35
CA VAL A 45 6.21 0.00 -1.83
C VAL A 45 6.02 1.40 -1.25
N VAL A 46 4.79 1.92 -1.20
CA VAL A 46 4.49 3.24 -0.59
C VAL A 46 4.80 3.22 0.90
N LEU A 47 4.43 2.15 1.62
CA LEU A 47 4.75 2.00 3.05
C LEU A 47 6.26 1.90 3.30
N ALA A 48 6.97 1.13 2.47
CA ALA A 48 8.42 0.99 2.56
C ALA A 48 9.13 2.31 2.28
N LEU A 49 8.69 3.05 1.25
CA LEU A 49 9.21 4.38 0.94
C LEU A 49 8.92 5.38 2.06
N GLY A 50 7.74 5.33 2.68
CA GLY A 50 7.42 6.14 3.86
C GLY A 50 8.30 5.84 5.08
N ASN A 51 8.73 4.58 5.26
CA ASN A 51 9.66 4.17 6.33
C ASN A 51 11.14 4.53 6.03
N LEU A 52 11.53 4.55 4.76
CA LEU A 52 12.91 4.78 4.31
C LEU A 52 13.22 6.27 4.06
N LEU A 53 12.29 7.01 3.44
CA LEU A 53 12.44 8.45 3.24
C LEU A 53 11.86 9.18 4.45
N SER A 54 12.75 9.61 5.34
CA SER A 54 12.42 10.54 6.42
C SER A 54 11.80 11.82 5.87
N GLY A 55 10.47 11.93 5.89
CA GLY A 55 9.75 13.13 5.43
C GLY A 55 8.51 12.84 4.58
N LEU A 56 8.33 11.60 4.13
CA LEU A 56 7.13 11.14 3.42
C LEU A 56 6.08 10.56 4.38
#